data_AF-A0A2N7C7X8-F1
#
_entry.id   AF-A0A2N7C7X8-F1
#
_cell.length_a   1.000
_cell.length_b   1.000
_cell.length_c   1.000
_cell.angle_alpha   90.00
_cell.angle_beta   90.00
_cell.angle_gamma   90.00
#
_symmetry.space_group_name_H-M   'P 1'
#
loop_
_entity.id
_entity.type
_entity.pdbx_description
1 polymer ?
#
loop_
_entity_poly.entity_id
_entity_poly.type
_entity_poly.pdbx_seq_one_letter_code
_entity_poly.pdbx_strand_id
1 'polypeptide(L)'
;MGGRVTSPSETNSLSTQHQLSTESPLTTKSTLATKSPLATKSPLRTGHQCDSSSVRLCQGCELPVDKMEIPLGKSAYCPRCGTQLYRGGTPSLSGNLAIAITCLLLFIPSHFFEFISIRLIGVMIPATLPSGVFTLMGEGFPLLGLLILFCSSIAPLLVCTSVLVTHAALRFKIFTPFRYALSIIQTLKHWMMLDVFLVSLAVSCFKLQDYSDIFVGPGLVGLILLQLFSVLLVSRISVRRYWEAWAQESDYSFVESKNVHCHNCHLSQPDGHTCVRCHHDLYHRKPYSIQKTWALLFAASVAIIPANVIPISILITNGQRLEDTIISGVASLINSDMYGIAAIIFIASIVVPVAKILGLTYILICIKMKRAVYHRQRMTIYFIVKWVGKWSVMDLFVISIMMTLVDRGQILNFTPGYGAVAFGVVVVLTMLAAESLDPRLIWDNYTSKDESVNEQR
;
A
#
# COMPACT_ATOMS: atom_id res chain seq x y z
N MET A 1 20.27 33.93 58.93
CA MET A 1 20.03 34.99 59.95
C MET A 1 18.75 35.72 59.57
N GLY A 2 17.69 35.56 60.40
CA GLY A 2 16.44 36.35 60.51
C GLY A 2 15.55 36.53 59.26
N GLY A 3 14.24 36.26 59.24
CA GLY A 3 13.27 35.88 60.28
C GLY A 3 11.82 36.19 59.84
N ARG A 4 10.86 35.68 60.63
CA ARG A 4 9.38 35.82 60.64
C ARG A 4 8.55 34.90 59.72
N VAL A 5 7.76 33.89 60.20
CA VAL A 5 6.65 33.83 61.21
C VAL A 5 5.42 34.62 60.71
N THR A 6 4.18 34.16 60.54
CA THR A 6 3.38 32.93 60.82
C THR A 6 2.04 33.03 60.06
N SER A 7 1.39 31.87 59.86
CA SER A 7 -0.05 31.63 59.60
C SER A 7 -0.94 32.13 60.79
N PRO A 8 -2.30 32.01 60.86
CA PRO A 8 -3.15 30.99 60.20
C PRO A 8 -4.66 31.30 59.87
N SER A 9 -5.27 30.34 59.16
CA SER A 9 -6.61 29.70 59.26
C SER A 9 -7.94 30.42 59.60
N GLU A 10 -9.02 29.78 59.11
CA GLU A 10 -10.46 29.77 59.55
C GLU A 10 -11.41 30.78 58.85
N THR A 11 -12.71 30.56 58.58
CA THR A 11 -13.68 29.43 58.66
C THR A 11 -14.96 29.82 57.88
N ASN A 12 -15.86 28.86 57.68
CA ASN A 12 -17.15 28.91 56.99
C ASN A 12 -18.28 29.72 57.69
N SER A 13 -19.30 30.07 56.87
CA SER A 13 -20.76 30.06 57.11
C SER A 13 -21.54 31.29 57.65
N LEU A 14 -22.78 31.39 57.13
CA LEU A 14 -24.05 31.98 57.62
C LEU A 14 -24.65 33.24 56.92
N SER A 15 -25.83 32.99 56.30
CA SER A 15 -27.12 33.74 56.28
C SER A 15 -27.11 35.29 56.26
N THR A 16 -28.01 35.99 55.56
CA THR A 16 -29.45 36.15 55.91
C THR A 16 -30.17 37.08 54.90
N GLN A 17 -31.40 36.69 54.51
CA GLN A 17 -32.62 37.47 54.15
C GLN A 17 -32.62 38.66 53.17
N HIS A 18 -33.54 38.58 52.19
CA HIS A 18 -34.66 39.54 52.07
C HIS A 18 -35.86 38.89 51.34
N GLN A 19 -37.03 38.91 51.99
CA GLN A 19 -38.38 38.61 51.46
C GLN A 19 -39.10 39.92 51.07
N LEU A 20 -40.01 39.86 50.10
CA LEU A 20 -41.46 40.18 50.18
C LEU A 20 -42.07 40.04 48.74
N SER A 21 -42.98 39.09 48.48
CA SER A 21 -44.48 39.19 48.52
C SER A 21 -45.04 40.06 47.38
N THR A 22 -46.05 39.71 46.56
CA THR A 22 -47.36 39.08 46.84
C THR A 22 -48.10 38.65 45.53
N GLU A 23 -48.88 37.57 45.63
CA GLU A 23 -50.25 37.30 45.10
C GLU A 23 -50.61 37.08 43.61
N SER A 24 -51.31 35.95 43.40
CA SER A 24 -52.11 35.45 42.26
C SER A 24 -53.58 35.97 42.29
N PRO A 25 -54.47 35.77 41.27
CA PRO A 25 -55.13 34.46 41.01
C PRO A 25 -55.61 34.18 39.54
N LEU A 26 -56.14 32.96 39.38
CA LEU A 26 -56.66 32.27 38.18
C LEU A 26 -57.68 33.03 37.29
N THR A 27 -57.75 32.66 35.99
CA THR A 27 -59.04 32.39 35.30
C THR A 27 -58.88 31.51 34.05
N THR A 28 -59.75 30.50 33.98
CA THR A 28 -59.94 29.49 32.93
C THR A 28 -60.72 30.06 31.73
N LYS A 29 -60.42 29.62 30.50
CA LYS A 29 -61.42 29.43 29.42
C LYS A 29 -60.85 28.66 28.21
N SER A 30 -61.40 27.49 27.98
CA SER A 30 -61.31 26.70 26.74
C SER A 30 -62.45 27.09 25.79
N THR A 31 -62.18 27.23 24.48
CA THR A 31 -62.95 26.68 23.32
C THR A 31 -62.60 27.44 22.04
N LEU A 32 -62.21 26.74 20.98
CA LEU A 32 -63.04 26.42 19.80
C LEU A 32 -62.14 26.12 18.58
N ALA A 33 -62.30 24.92 18.04
CA ALA A 33 -61.71 24.50 16.78
C ALA A 33 -62.35 25.23 15.60
N THR A 34 -61.53 25.68 14.63
CA THR A 34 -62.00 25.94 13.26
C THR A 34 -60.97 25.38 12.28
N LYS A 35 -61.40 24.40 11.48
CA LYS A 35 -60.67 23.80 10.36
C LYS A 35 -60.66 24.76 9.16
N SER A 36 -59.55 24.82 8.44
CA SER A 36 -59.48 25.19 7.01
C SER A 36 -58.21 24.58 6.36
N PRO A 37 -58.18 24.38 5.03
CA PRO A 37 -57.91 23.08 4.44
C PRO A 37 -56.47 22.85 3.95
N LEU A 38 -56.19 21.56 3.70
CA LEU A 38 -55.12 20.98 2.89
C LEU A 38 -54.61 21.92 1.79
N ALA A 39 -53.37 22.39 1.94
CA ALA A 39 -52.54 22.84 0.84
C ALA A 39 -51.39 21.83 0.65
N THR A 40 -51.40 21.26 -0.54
CA THR A 40 -50.53 20.26 -1.16
C THR A 40 -49.07 20.34 -0.72
N LYS A 41 -48.57 19.31 -0.03
CA LYS A 41 -47.13 19.10 0.20
C LYS A 41 -46.45 18.78 -1.13
N SER A 42 -45.83 19.78 -1.76
CA SER A 42 -44.68 19.54 -2.64
C SER A 42 -43.49 19.10 -1.76
N PRO A 43 -42.79 18.00 -2.06
CA PRO A 43 -41.55 17.70 -1.35
C PRO A 43 -40.50 18.71 -1.79
N LEU A 44 -40.30 19.75 -0.97
CA LEU A 44 -39.10 20.57 -1.01
C LEU A 44 -37.91 19.62 -0.89
N ARG A 45 -37.17 19.47 -1.99
CA ARG A 45 -35.82 18.89 -2.01
C ARG A 45 -34.99 19.68 -1.01
N THR A 46 -34.83 19.18 0.20
CA THR A 46 -33.72 19.57 1.06
C THR A 46 -32.46 18.98 0.42
N GLY A 47 -31.91 19.68 -0.58
CA GLY A 47 -30.49 19.54 -0.84
C GLY A 47 -29.80 19.81 0.48
N HIS A 48 -28.98 18.88 0.96
CA HIS A 48 -28.16 19.14 2.14
C HIS A 48 -27.40 20.44 1.86
N GLN A 49 -27.72 21.51 2.61
CA GLN A 49 -26.88 22.70 2.67
C GLN A 49 -25.59 22.26 3.36
N CYS A 50 -24.65 21.74 2.58
CA CYS A 50 -23.33 21.40 3.09
C CYS A 50 -22.54 22.68 3.24
N ASP A 51 -22.07 22.93 4.46
CA ASP A 51 -21.00 23.89 4.70
C ASP A 51 -19.76 23.40 3.93
N SER A 52 -19.28 24.20 2.97
CA SER A 52 -18.13 23.90 2.11
C SER A 52 -16.86 23.60 2.93
N SER A 53 -16.81 24.08 4.18
CA SER A 53 -15.75 23.81 5.16
C SER A 53 -15.63 22.31 5.51
N SER A 54 -16.75 21.59 5.55
CA SER A 54 -16.85 20.22 6.05
C SER A 54 -16.71 19.13 4.98
N VAL A 55 -16.65 19.53 3.71
CA VAL A 55 -16.56 18.62 2.56
C VAL A 55 -15.13 18.14 2.33
N ARG A 56 -14.98 16.88 1.94
CA ARG A 56 -13.71 16.21 1.63
C ARG A 56 -13.84 15.38 0.35
N LEU A 57 -12.84 15.43 -0.52
CA LEU A 57 -12.85 14.64 -1.76
C LEU A 57 -12.34 13.21 -1.53
N CYS A 58 -12.98 12.25 -2.19
CA CYS A 58 -12.53 10.86 -2.19
C CYS A 58 -11.23 10.68 -2.99
N GLN A 59 -10.24 10.00 -2.41
CA GLN A 59 -8.95 9.73 -3.08
C GLN A 59 -9.08 8.80 -4.31
N GLY A 60 -10.13 7.98 -4.37
CA GLY A 60 -10.31 6.98 -5.42
C GLY A 60 -11.22 7.40 -6.58
N CYS A 61 -12.20 8.26 -6.32
CA CYS A 61 -13.19 8.69 -7.34
C CYS A 61 -13.57 10.17 -7.26
N GLU A 62 -12.90 10.95 -6.41
CA GLU A 62 -13.14 12.41 -6.20
C GLU A 62 -14.55 12.81 -5.81
N LEU A 63 -15.41 11.87 -5.43
CA LEU A 63 -16.71 12.21 -4.87
C LEU A 63 -16.51 13.12 -3.64
N PRO A 64 -17.13 14.32 -3.59
CA PRO A 64 -17.22 15.11 -2.37
C PRO A 64 -18.08 14.38 -1.34
N VAL A 65 -17.53 14.20 -0.15
CA VAL A 65 -18.15 13.50 0.98
C VAL A 65 -17.97 14.34 2.23
N ASP A 66 -19.02 14.48 3.03
CA ASP A 66 -18.97 15.21 4.29
C ASP A 66 -18.09 14.49 5.32
N LYS A 67 -17.31 15.27 6.07
CA LYS A 67 -16.51 14.77 7.18
C LYS A 67 -17.44 14.55 8.38
N MET A 68 -17.66 13.28 8.72
CA MET A 68 -18.40 12.87 9.90
C MET A 68 -17.45 12.28 10.96
N GLU A 69 -17.70 12.52 12.24
CA GLU A 69 -16.95 11.87 13.31
C GLU A 69 -17.30 10.38 13.37
N ILE A 70 -16.28 9.53 13.38
CA ILE A 70 -16.46 8.07 13.35
C ILE A 70 -16.02 7.51 14.71
N PRO A 71 -16.85 6.65 15.34
CA PRO A 71 -16.48 6.01 16.60
C PRO A 71 -15.24 5.13 16.44
N LEU A 72 -14.54 4.94 17.56
CA LEU A 72 -13.31 4.14 17.66
C LEU A 72 -13.47 2.77 16.96
N GLY A 73 -12.50 2.43 16.10
CA GLY A 73 -12.44 1.12 15.45
C GLY A 73 -13.21 1.00 14.14
N LYS A 74 -14.20 1.86 13.87
CA LYS A 74 -14.95 1.88 12.60
C LYS A 74 -14.22 2.66 11.51
N SER A 75 -14.51 2.38 10.24
CA SER A 75 -13.92 3.06 9.08
C SER A 75 -15.00 3.66 8.19
N ALA A 76 -14.74 4.84 7.63
CA ALA A 76 -15.57 5.41 6.57
C ALA A 76 -15.09 4.91 5.21
N TYR A 77 -16.06 4.53 4.38
CA TYR A 77 -15.85 4.11 3.00
C TYR A 77 -16.63 5.03 2.07
N CYS A 78 -16.06 5.32 0.91
CA CYS A 78 -16.75 6.08 -0.12
C CYS A 78 -17.95 5.28 -0.67
N PRO A 79 -19.16 5.88 -0.76
CA PRO A 79 -20.35 5.17 -1.26
C PRO A 79 -20.28 4.83 -2.76
N ARG A 80 -19.46 5.58 -3.53
CA ARG A 80 -19.27 5.38 -4.98
C ARG A 80 -18.27 4.25 -5.26
N CYS A 81 -17.02 4.43 -4.85
CA CYS A 81 -15.92 3.53 -5.21
C CYS A 81 -15.50 2.53 -4.12
N GLY A 82 -16.06 2.61 -2.90
CA GLY A 82 -15.69 1.73 -1.78
C GLY A 82 -14.29 1.98 -1.20
N THR A 83 -13.59 3.03 -1.61
CA THR A 83 -12.27 3.38 -1.05
C THR A 83 -12.41 3.84 0.40
N GLN A 84 -11.56 3.31 1.29
CA GLN A 84 -11.50 3.74 2.69
C GLN A 84 -11.01 5.20 2.78
N LEU A 85 -11.80 6.08 3.38
CA LEU A 85 -11.51 7.52 3.47
C LEU A 85 -10.65 7.84 4.70
N TYR A 86 -11.08 7.37 5.86
CA TYR A 86 -10.40 7.49 7.15
C TYR A 86 -10.99 6.49 8.16
N ARG A 87 -10.23 6.21 9.22
CA ARG A 87 -10.63 5.29 10.29
C ARG A 87 -10.79 6.06 11.59
N GLY A 88 -11.90 5.82 12.28
CA GLY A 88 -12.21 6.38 13.59
C GLY A 88 -11.21 5.95 14.65
N GLY A 89 -10.83 6.91 15.49
CA GLY A 89 -9.83 6.75 16.55
C GLY A 89 -8.48 7.44 16.28
N THR A 90 -7.71 7.58 17.36
CA THR A 90 -6.39 8.21 17.42
C THR A 90 -5.32 7.15 17.67
N PRO A 91 -4.95 6.31 16.68
CA PRO A 91 -3.83 5.41 16.88
C PRO A 91 -2.58 6.22 17.20
N SER A 92 -1.90 5.82 18.27
CA SER A 92 -0.72 6.52 18.76
C SER A 92 0.36 6.55 17.68
N LEU A 93 0.79 7.76 17.30
CA LEU A 93 1.95 7.95 16.44
C LEU A 93 3.19 7.28 17.06
N SER A 94 3.32 7.33 18.39
CA SER A 94 4.40 6.68 19.15
C SER A 94 4.47 5.17 18.93
N GLY A 95 3.33 4.49 18.71
CA GLY A 95 3.31 3.07 18.38
C GLY A 95 3.98 2.76 17.04
N ASN A 96 3.81 3.62 16.03
CA ASN A 96 4.48 3.45 14.74
C ASN A 96 6.00 3.64 14.88
N LEU A 97 6.44 4.54 15.75
CA LEU A 97 7.86 4.75 16.03
C LEU A 97 8.47 3.52 16.70
N ALA A 98 7.82 2.98 17.73
CA ALA A 98 8.29 1.78 18.43
C ALA A 98 8.43 0.59 17.47
N ILE A 99 7.41 0.32 16.65
CA ILE A 99 7.45 -0.76 15.65
C ILE A 99 8.59 -0.53 14.64
N ALA A 100 8.78 0.70 14.14
CA ALA A 100 9.85 0.99 13.19
C ALA A 100 11.25 0.77 13.79
N ILE A 101 11.46 1.14 15.05
CA ILE A 101 12.70 0.84 15.79
C ILE A 101 12.89 -0.68 15.91
N THR A 102 11.84 -1.42 16.29
CA THR A 102 11.88 -2.88 16.36
C THR A 102 12.25 -3.50 15.01
N CYS A 103 11.65 -3.04 13.90
CA CYS A 103 12.02 -3.50 12.56
C CYS A 103 13.51 -3.25 12.25
N LEU A 104 14.04 -2.07 12.58
CA LEU A 104 15.45 -1.75 12.35
C LEU A 104 16.39 -2.63 13.19
N LEU A 105 16.02 -2.93 14.43
CA LEU A 105 16.78 -3.86 15.28
C LEU A 105 16.74 -5.29 14.74
N LEU A 106 15.58 -5.75 14.28
CA LEU A 106 15.41 -7.08 13.68
C LEU A 106 16.08 -7.20 12.29
N PHE A 107 16.33 -6.08 11.62
CA PHE A 107 17.02 -6.06 10.33
C PHE A 107 18.44 -6.63 10.44
N ILE A 108 19.12 -6.40 11.57
CA ILE A 108 20.49 -6.85 11.85
C ILE A 108 20.58 -8.40 11.86
N PRO A 109 19.94 -9.14 12.78
CA PRO A 109 20.02 -10.60 12.80
C PRO A 109 19.47 -11.22 11.51
N SER A 110 18.50 -10.57 10.85
CA SER A 110 17.92 -11.05 9.59
C SER A 110 18.88 -11.02 8.39
N HIS A 111 19.80 -10.03 8.34
CA HIS A 111 20.73 -9.87 7.22
C HIS A 111 22.10 -10.50 7.46
N PHE A 112 22.54 -10.50 8.72
CA PHE A 112 23.90 -10.95 9.07
C PHE A 112 23.93 -12.42 9.52
N PHE A 113 22.81 -13.00 9.96
CA PHE A 113 22.77 -14.41 10.33
C PHE A 113 22.20 -15.27 9.22
N GLU A 114 22.60 -16.53 9.22
CA GLU A 114 22.17 -17.55 8.28
C GLU A 114 20.70 -17.88 8.52
N PHE A 115 19.88 -17.83 7.48
CA PHE A 115 18.48 -18.23 7.59
C PHE A 115 18.31 -19.73 7.32
N ILE A 116 19.06 -20.28 6.37
CA ILE A 116 19.11 -21.69 6.02
C ILE A 116 20.53 -22.07 5.67
N SER A 117 20.92 -23.27 6.06
CA SER A 117 22.17 -23.88 5.67
C SER A 117 21.89 -25.27 5.11
N ILE A 118 22.43 -25.59 3.94
CA ILE A 118 22.24 -26.93 3.35
C ILE A 118 23.50 -27.76 3.50
N ARG A 119 23.35 -29.08 3.59
CA ARG A 119 24.47 -30.01 3.48
C ARG A 119 24.56 -30.55 2.07
N LEU A 120 25.64 -30.22 1.37
CA LEU A 120 25.92 -30.72 0.03
C LEU A 120 27.30 -31.39 0.04
N ILE A 121 27.35 -32.68 -0.28
CA ILE A 121 28.60 -33.46 -0.33
C ILE A 121 29.37 -33.40 1.01
N GLY A 122 28.63 -33.49 2.12
CA GLY A 122 29.19 -33.45 3.48
C GLY A 122 29.65 -32.07 3.96
N VAL A 123 29.54 -31.01 3.15
CA VAL A 123 29.90 -29.64 3.52
C VAL A 123 28.65 -28.84 3.84
N MET A 124 28.70 -28.06 4.93
CA MET A 124 27.63 -27.13 5.31
C MET A 124 27.78 -25.82 4.56
N ILE A 125 26.71 -25.42 3.88
CA ILE A 125 26.63 -24.23 3.04
C ILE A 125 25.69 -23.23 3.72
N PRO A 126 26.21 -22.15 4.30
CA PRO A 126 25.39 -21.13 4.90
C PRO A 126 24.81 -20.17 3.85
N ALA A 127 23.52 -19.84 3.96
CA ALA A 127 22.90 -18.80 3.14
C ALA A 127 22.38 -17.64 4.02
N THR A 128 22.84 -16.44 3.68
CA THR A 128 22.32 -15.17 4.22
C THR A 128 21.48 -14.46 3.17
N LEU A 129 20.58 -13.58 3.60
CA LEU A 129 19.66 -12.88 2.69
C LEU A 129 20.36 -12.17 1.52
N PRO A 130 21.45 -11.39 1.72
CA PRO A 130 22.13 -10.74 0.61
C PRO A 130 23.11 -11.63 -0.16
N SER A 131 23.46 -12.83 0.34
CA SER A 131 24.45 -13.69 -0.33
C SER A 131 24.00 -14.10 -1.73
N GLY A 132 22.74 -14.53 -1.89
CA GLY A 132 22.19 -14.89 -3.20
C GLY A 132 22.13 -13.73 -4.18
N VAL A 133 22.01 -12.50 -3.69
CA VAL A 133 22.08 -11.30 -4.52
C VAL A 133 23.49 -11.10 -5.06
N PHE A 134 24.49 -11.13 -4.17
CA PHE A 134 25.87 -10.83 -4.56
C PHE A 134 26.44 -11.90 -5.48
N THR A 135 26.10 -13.18 -5.27
CA THR A 135 26.45 -14.26 -6.21
C THR A 135 25.82 -14.00 -7.58
N LEU A 136 24.53 -13.66 -7.62
CA LEU A 136 23.82 -13.37 -8.87
C LEU A 136 24.39 -12.17 -9.63
N MET A 137 24.85 -11.14 -8.91
CA MET A 137 25.53 -9.99 -9.51
C MET A 137 26.91 -10.36 -10.07
N GLY A 138 27.66 -11.20 -9.36
CA GLY A 138 28.97 -11.69 -9.79
C GLY A 138 28.91 -12.53 -11.07
N GLU A 139 27.81 -13.25 -11.26
CA GLU A 139 27.56 -14.15 -12.39
C GLU A 139 27.01 -13.43 -13.64
N GLY A 140 27.03 -12.09 -13.64
CA GLY A 140 26.69 -11.28 -14.81
C GLY A 140 25.24 -10.82 -14.89
N PHE A 141 24.45 -10.98 -13.81
CA PHE A 141 23.05 -10.56 -13.74
C PHE A 141 22.80 -9.40 -12.75
N PRO A 142 23.50 -8.25 -12.89
CA PRO A 142 23.49 -7.19 -11.88
C PRO A 142 22.12 -6.51 -11.73
N LEU A 143 21.37 -6.34 -12.82
CA LEU A 143 20.03 -5.73 -12.78
C LEU A 143 19.05 -6.57 -11.97
N LEU A 144 19.13 -7.90 -12.10
CA LEU A 144 18.26 -8.80 -11.37
C LEU A 144 18.63 -8.83 -9.89
N GLY A 145 19.93 -8.92 -9.58
CA GLY A 145 20.42 -8.80 -8.20
C GLY A 145 19.97 -7.48 -7.55
N LEU A 146 20.14 -6.35 -8.23
CA LEU A 146 19.73 -5.04 -7.71
C LEU A 146 18.22 -4.99 -7.42
N LEU A 147 17.39 -5.53 -8.32
CA LEU A 147 15.94 -5.59 -8.10
C LEU A 147 15.58 -6.40 -6.85
N ILE A 148 16.20 -7.57 -6.69
CA ILE A 148 15.98 -8.46 -5.55
C ILE A 148 16.41 -7.77 -4.25
N LEU A 149 17.63 -7.22 -4.22
CA LEU A 149 18.18 -6.47 -3.10
C LEU A 149 17.30 -5.28 -2.72
N PHE A 150 16.77 -4.60 -3.74
CA PHE A 150 15.88 -3.46 -3.55
C PHE A 150 14.60 -3.89 -2.83
N CYS A 151 13.95 -4.95 -3.29
CA CYS A 151 12.68 -5.43 -2.74
C CYS A 151 12.83 -6.09 -1.35
N SER A 152 13.91 -6.84 -1.11
CA SER A 152 14.13 -7.60 0.14
C SER A 152 14.82 -6.80 1.23
N SER A 153 15.68 -5.84 0.89
CA SER A 153 16.56 -5.18 1.86
C SER A 153 16.42 -3.66 1.84
N ILE A 154 16.59 -3.02 0.69
CA ILE A 154 16.66 -1.55 0.62
C ILE A 154 15.30 -0.91 0.90
N ALA A 155 14.22 -1.38 0.25
CA ALA A 155 12.89 -0.82 0.45
C ALA A 155 12.38 -0.96 1.91
N PRO A 156 12.46 -2.13 2.58
CA PRO A 156 12.11 -2.24 4.00
C PRO A 156 12.94 -1.30 4.89
N LEU A 157 14.25 -1.20 4.65
CA LEU A 157 15.13 -0.32 5.42
C LEU A 157 14.75 1.15 5.22
N LEU A 158 14.52 1.58 3.97
CA LEU A 158 14.13 2.96 3.66
C LEU A 158 12.75 3.31 4.24
N VAL A 159 11.80 2.38 4.24
CA VAL A 159 10.47 2.58 4.86
C VAL A 159 10.60 2.70 6.38
N CYS A 160 11.38 1.84 7.04
CA CYS A 160 11.52 1.91 8.49
C CYS A 160 12.28 3.18 8.93
N THR A 161 13.39 3.51 8.25
CA THR A 161 14.17 4.74 8.54
C THR A 161 13.37 6.01 8.26
N SER A 162 12.59 6.07 7.18
CA SER A 162 11.73 7.23 6.89
C SER A 162 10.66 7.46 7.95
N VAL A 163 10.15 6.42 8.62
CA VAL A 163 9.26 6.59 9.78
C VAL A 163 9.98 7.30 10.93
N LEU A 164 11.21 6.89 11.26
CA LEU A 164 12.02 7.55 12.28
C LEU A 164 12.29 9.02 11.92
N VAL A 165 12.68 9.28 10.67
CA VAL A 165 12.91 10.65 10.16
C VAL A 165 11.65 11.49 10.24
N THR A 166 10.48 10.94 9.90
CA THR A 166 9.20 11.65 9.99
C THR A 166 8.89 12.07 11.43
N HIS A 167 9.14 11.18 12.40
CA HIS A 167 8.95 11.45 13.82
C HIS A 167 9.94 12.48 14.36
N ALA A 168 11.23 12.36 14.00
CA ALA A 168 12.24 13.34 14.36
C ALA A 168 11.89 14.71 13.76
N ALA A 169 11.49 14.76 12.49
CA ALA A 169 11.12 15.98 11.80
C ALA A 169 9.86 16.64 12.40
N LEU A 170 8.87 15.85 12.87
CA LEU A 170 7.74 16.36 13.63
C LEU A 170 8.16 16.99 14.96
N ARG A 171 9.09 16.36 15.69
CA ARG A 171 9.62 16.86 16.96
C ARG A 171 10.41 18.16 16.80
N PHE A 172 11.27 18.22 15.78
CA PHE A 172 12.10 19.39 15.49
C PHE A 172 11.43 20.43 14.57
N LYS A 173 10.20 20.15 14.11
CA LYS A 173 9.43 20.99 13.17
C LYS A 173 10.21 21.36 11.89
N ILE A 174 10.92 20.39 11.29
CA ILE A 174 11.68 20.58 10.04
C ILE A 174 10.88 20.03 8.85
N PHE A 175 10.41 20.91 7.96
CA PHE A 175 9.48 20.56 6.88
C PHE A 175 10.09 19.69 5.77
N THR A 176 11.31 20.01 5.31
CA THR A 176 11.95 19.34 4.17
C THR A 176 12.14 17.82 4.38
N PRO A 177 12.77 17.35 5.48
CA PRO A 177 12.93 15.91 5.72
C PRO A 177 11.58 15.23 5.97
N PHE A 178 10.62 15.92 6.59
CA PHE A 178 9.25 15.41 6.76
C PHE A 178 8.57 15.12 5.42
N ARG A 179 8.64 16.06 4.47
CA ARG A 179 8.05 15.91 3.13
C ARG A 179 8.67 14.74 2.37
N TYR A 180 10.00 14.63 2.34
CA TYR A 180 10.69 13.55 1.64
C TYR A 180 10.44 12.19 2.29
N ALA A 181 10.47 12.11 3.62
CA ALA A 181 10.22 10.86 4.35
C ALA A 181 8.80 10.32 4.08
N LEU A 182 7.78 11.17 4.08
CA LEU A 182 6.41 10.75 3.75
C LEU A 182 6.25 10.32 2.28
N SER A 183 6.93 10.98 1.35
CA SER A 183 6.95 10.58 -0.06
C SER A 183 7.60 9.20 -0.26
N ILE A 184 8.71 8.95 0.44
CA ILE A 184 9.40 7.64 0.47
C ILE A 184 8.45 6.57 1.02
N ILE A 185 7.79 6.82 2.15
CA ILE A 185 6.82 5.91 2.74
C ILE A 185 5.69 5.59 1.75
N GLN A 186 5.12 6.61 1.10
CA GLN A 186 3.98 6.44 0.19
C GLN A 186 4.33 5.57 -1.02
N THR A 187 5.55 5.75 -1.55
CA THR A 187 6.04 5.04 -2.74
C THR A 187 6.54 3.64 -2.38
N LEU A 188 7.52 3.54 -1.47
CA LEU A 188 8.25 2.30 -1.19
C LEU A 188 7.48 1.27 -0.36
N LYS A 189 6.42 1.64 0.37
CA LYS A 189 5.68 0.66 1.19
C LYS A 189 5.14 -0.54 0.41
N HIS A 190 4.85 -0.38 -0.88
CA HIS A 190 4.36 -1.47 -1.74
C HIS A 190 5.50 -2.33 -2.31
N TRP A 191 6.72 -1.81 -2.30
CA TRP A 191 7.93 -2.47 -2.79
C TRP A 191 8.64 -3.29 -1.70
N MET A 192 8.18 -3.18 -0.45
CA MET A 192 8.64 -3.99 0.68
C MET A 192 8.02 -5.41 0.57
N MET A 193 8.75 -6.35 -0.05
CA MET A 193 8.25 -7.68 -0.42
C MET A 193 8.84 -8.83 0.40
N LEU A 194 9.02 -8.60 1.71
CA LEU A 194 9.54 -9.62 2.63
C LEU A 194 8.59 -10.83 2.78
N ASP A 195 7.27 -10.65 2.60
CA ASP A 195 6.31 -11.76 2.49
C ASP A 195 6.62 -12.66 1.30
N VAL A 196 6.83 -12.04 0.13
CA VAL A 196 7.10 -12.77 -1.10
C VAL A 196 8.42 -13.52 -0.99
N PHE A 197 9.44 -12.90 -0.37
CA PHE A 197 10.71 -13.56 -0.09
C PHE A 197 10.54 -14.81 0.79
N LEU A 198 9.80 -14.75 1.89
CA LEU A 198 9.57 -15.90 2.77
C LEU A 198 8.79 -17.04 2.08
N VAL A 199 7.81 -16.70 1.25
CA VAL A 199 7.10 -17.71 0.44
C VAL A 199 8.04 -18.34 -0.58
N SER A 200 8.90 -17.54 -1.23
CA SER A 200 9.92 -18.02 -2.16
C SER A 200 10.92 -18.93 -1.46
N LEU A 201 11.28 -18.63 -0.22
CA LEU A 201 12.15 -19.46 0.59
C LEU A 201 11.53 -20.83 0.91
N ALA A 202 10.23 -20.86 1.25
CA ALA A 202 9.53 -22.12 1.44
C ALA A 202 9.51 -22.98 0.17
N VAL A 203 9.22 -22.38 -1.00
CA VAL A 203 9.25 -23.08 -2.30
C VAL A 203 10.67 -23.60 -2.61
N SER A 204 11.69 -22.78 -2.36
CA SER A 204 13.10 -23.14 -2.50
C SER A 204 13.49 -24.35 -1.63
N CYS A 205 13.03 -24.40 -0.38
CA CYS A 205 13.29 -25.55 0.49
C CYS A 205 12.73 -26.84 -0.07
N PHE A 206 11.49 -26.82 -0.58
CA PHE A 206 10.91 -28.01 -1.21
C PHE A 206 11.70 -28.44 -2.44
N LYS A 207 12.11 -27.49 -3.29
CA LYS A 207 12.91 -27.79 -4.48
C LYS A 207 14.28 -28.38 -4.15
N LEU A 208 14.84 -28.06 -2.98
CA LEU A 208 16.15 -28.54 -2.53
C LEU A 208 16.13 -29.82 -1.70
N GLN A 209 14.96 -30.21 -1.20
CA GLN A 209 14.83 -31.36 -0.31
C GLN A 209 15.26 -32.67 -0.98
N ASP A 210 15.11 -32.78 -2.30
CA ASP A 210 15.54 -33.95 -3.07
C ASP A 210 17.07 -34.02 -3.25
N TYR A 211 17.78 -32.90 -3.06
CA TYR A 211 19.21 -32.79 -3.34
C TYR A 211 20.08 -32.63 -2.08
N SER A 212 19.51 -32.19 -0.95
CA SER A 212 20.29 -31.82 0.23
C SER A 212 19.49 -31.85 1.53
N ASP A 213 20.16 -32.13 2.64
CA ASP A 213 19.61 -31.93 3.98
C ASP A 213 19.57 -30.44 4.32
N ILE A 214 18.42 -29.94 4.79
CA ILE A 214 18.18 -28.53 5.08
C ILE A 214 18.19 -28.30 6.59
N PHE A 215 19.03 -27.36 7.04
CA PHE A 215 19.12 -26.92 8.42
C PHE A 215 18.61 -25.48 8.53
N VAL A 216 17.73 -25.22 9.49
CA VAL A 216 17.17 -23.89 9.74
C VAL A 216 18.08 -23.12 10.69
N GLY A 217 18.51 -21.94 10.26
CA GLY A 217 19.35 -21.04 11.05
C GLY A 217 18.54 -20.01 11.86
N PRO A 218 19.17 -19.35 12.85
CA PRO A 218 18.51 -18.33 13.68
C PRO A 218 18.08 -17.09 12.88
N GLY A 219 18.70 -16.82 11.73
CA GLY A 219 18.33 -15.72 10.84
C GLY A 219 16.89 -15.82 10.34
N LEU A 220 16.34 -17.04 10.18
CA LEU A 220 14.96 -17.24 9.75
C LEU A 220 13.96 -16.70 10.77
N VAL A 221 14.22 -16.88 12.06
CA VAL A 221 13.36 -16.33 13.14
C VAL A 221 13.40 -14.80 13.09
N GLY A 222 14.59 -14.22 12.89
CA GLY A 222 14.75 -12.79 12.67
C GLY A 222 13.91 -12.29 11.50
N LEU A 223 13.97 -12.98 10.36
CA LEU A 223 13.22 -12.63 9.15
C LEU A 223 11.70 -12.75 9.33
N ILE A 224 11.21 -13.79 10.00
CA ILE A 224 9.78 -13.97 10.28
C ILE A 224 9.28 -12.86 11.21
N LEU A 225 10.02 -12.53 12.27
CA LEU A 225 9.68 -11.42 13.16
C LEU A 225 9.72 -10.08 12.42
N LEU A 226 10.76 -9.84 11.63
CA LEU A 226 10.88 -8.64 10.80
C LEU A 226 9.68 -8.50 9.87
N GLN A 227 9.26 -9.59 9.21
CA GLN A 227 8.09 -9.60 8.35
C GLN A 227 6.81 -9.26 9.11
N LEU A 228 6.59 -9.88 10.28
CA LEU A 228 5.41 -9.64 11.11
C LEU A 228 5.32 -8.16 11.50
N PHE A 229 6.39 -7.60 12.06
CA PHE A 229 6.41 -6.19 12.47
C PHE A 229 6.33 -5.23 11.28
N SER A 230 6.90 -5.59 10.13
CA SER A 230 6.82 -4.77 8.91
C SER A 230 5.39 -4.74 8.35
N VAL A 231 4.66 -5.85 8.37
CA VAL A 231 3.23 -5.88 8.00
C VAL A 231 2.40 -5.06 8.99
N LEU A 232 2.67 -5.18 10.29
CA LEU A 232 2.01 -4.35 11.30
C LEU A 232 2.28 -2.86 11.06
N LEU A 233 3.53 -2.48 10.75
CA LEU A 233 3.91 -1.10 10.43
C LEU A 233 3.14 -0.58 9.21
N VAL A 234 3.18 -1.31 8.08
CA VAL A 234 2.52 -0.90 6.83
C VAL A 234 0.99 -0.86 6.95
N SER A 235 0.40 -1.74 7.77
CA SER A 235 -1.04 -1.71 8.06
C SER A 235 -1.44 -0.51 8.93
N ARG A 236 -0.57 -0.08 9.85
CA ARG A 236 -0.80 1.06 10.75
C ARG A 236 -0.47 2.41 10.13
N ILE A 237 0.48 2.45 9.20
CA ILE A 237 0.99 3.70 8.64
C ILE A 237 -0.04 4.36 7.72
N SER A 238 -0.34 5.62 8.00
CA SER A 238 -1.24 6.42 7.18
C SER A 238 -0.62 7.80 6.96
N VAL A 239 -0.16 8.06 5.74
CA VAL A 239 0.47 9.34 5.32
C VAL A 239 -0.39 10.53 5.73
N ARG A 240 -1.71 10.42 5.54
CA ARG A 240 -2.70 11.42 5.94
C ARG A 240 -2.57 11.86 7.42
N ARG A 241 -2.40 10.91 8.34
CA ARG A 241 -2.34 11.22 9.78
C ARG A 241 -1.07 11.97 10.16
N TYR A 242 0.06 11.64 9.54
CA TYR A 242 1.30 12.39 9.77
C TYR A 242 1.16 13.82 9.29
N TRP A 243 0.55 14.02 8.13
CA TRP A 243 0.20 15.35 7.65
C TRP A 243 -0.76 16.05 8.62
N GLU A 244 -1.83 15.40 9.11
CA GLU A 244 -2.78 16.03 10.06
C GLU A 244 -2.12 16.37 11.41
N ALA A 245 -1.10 15.62 11.83
CA ALA A 245 -0.29 15.97 12.99
C ALA A 245 0.66 17.16 12.73
N TRP A 246 1.09 17.38 11.48
CA TRP A 246 1.93 18.51 11.09
C TRP A 246 1.14 19.82 10.99
N ALA A 247 0.04 19.81 10.25
CA ALA A 247 -0.88 20.95 10.08
C ALA A 247 -2.28 20.39 9.81
N GLN A 248 -3.31 20.78 10.55
CA GLN A 248 -4.64 20.18 10.42
C GLN A 248 -5.33 20.68 9.15
N GLU A 249 -6.26 19.89 8.61
CA GLU A 249 -7.07 20.32 7.46
C GLU A 249 -7.97 21.53 7.82
N SER A 250 -8.38 21.66 9.08
CA SER A 250 -9.14 22.81 9.60
C SER A 250 -8.36 24.11 9.65
N ASP A 251 -7.03 24.04 9.68
CA ASP A 251 -6.18 25.24 9.68
C ASP A 251 -6.25 25.98 8.33
N TYR A 252 -6.72 25.28 7.29
CA TYR A 252 -6.92 25.81 5.94
C TYR A 252 -8.42 26.00 5.70
N SER A 253 -8.90 27.23 5.88
CA SER A 253 -10.24 27.62 5.46
C SER A 253 -10.20 28.12 4.02
N PHE A 254 -11.05 27.52 3.16
CA PHE A 254 -11.23 27.96 1.78
C PHE A 254 -12.63 28.54 1.64
N VAL A 255 -12.73 29.72 1.05
CA VAL A 255 -14.02 30.37 0.71
C VAL A 255 -14.64 29.69 -0.51
N GLU A 256 -13.79 29.24 -1.44
CA GLU A 256 -14.19 28.53 -2.67
C GLU A 256 -14.43 27.04 -2.43
N SER A 257 -15.14 26.40 -3.37
CA SER A 257 -15.39 24.96 -3.35
C SER A 257 -14.09 24.17 -3.49
N LYS A 258 -13.95 23.11 -2.69
CA LYS A 258 -12.80 22.20 -2.78
C LYS A 258 -12.97 21.30 -4.00
N ASN A 259 -12.22 21.57 -5.07
CA ASN A 259 -12.35 20.87 -6.35
C ASN A 259 -11.22 19.86 -6.61
N VAL A 260 -10.06 20.02 -5.95
CA VAL A 260 -8.86 19.19 -6.21
C VAL A 260 -8.39 18.48 -4.95
N HIS A 261 -8.06 17.20 -5.11
CA HIS A 261 -7.45 16.37 -4.07
C HIS A 261 -5.94 16.23 -4.29
N CYS A 262 -5.11 16.67 -3.33
CA CYS A 262 -3.67 16.52 -3.42
C CYS A 262 -3.21 15.04 -3.29
N HIS A 263 -2.43 14.54 -4.24
CA HIS A 263 -1.90 13.17 -4.24
C HIS A 263 -0.89 12.85 -3.15
N ASN A 264 -0.16 13.86 -2.70
CA ASN A 264 0.96 13.67 -1.78
C ASN A 264 0.53 13.83 -0.32
N CYS A 265 -0.19 14.91 0.03
CA CYS A 265 -0.61 15.17 1.41
C CYS A 265 -2.09 14.86 1.71
N HIS A 266 -2.88 14.50 0.70
CA HIS A 266 -4.30 14.21 0.81
C HIS A 266 -5.18 15.36 1.34
N LEU A 267 -4.74 16.62 1.16
CA LEU A 267 -5.56 17.81 1.38
C LEU A 267 -6.54 18.01 0.21
N SER A 268 -7.80 18.31 0.52
CA SER A 268 -8.77 18.81 -0.46
C SER A 268 -8.74 20.33 -0.45
N GLN A 269 -8.58 20.96 -1.61
CA GLN A 269 -8.46 22.41 -1.76
C GLN A 269 -9.06 22.88 -3.09
N PRO A 270 -9.25 24.20 -3.29
CA PRO A 270 -9.65 24.76 -4.57
C PRO A 270 -8.64 24.50 -5.69
N ASP A 271 -9.02 24.84 -6.92
CA ASP A 271 -8.12 24.76 -8.06
C ASP A 271 -6.89 25.67 -7.88
N GLY A 272 -5.73 25.19 -8.28
CA GLY A 272 -4.47 25.93 -8.16
C GLY A 272 -3.31 25.15 -8.75
N HIS A 273 -2.16 25.79 -8.90
CA HIS A 273 -0.97 25.14 -9.46
C HIS A 273 -0.24 24.25 -8.44
N THR A 274 -0.17 24.69 -7.18
CA THR A 274 0.58 23.99 -6.13
C THR A 274 -0.26 23.81 -4.87
N CYS A 275 0.02 22.75 -4.11
CA CYS A 275 -0.67 22.48 -2.86
C CYS A 275 -0.24 23.46 -1.77
N VAL A 276 -1.20 24.07 -1.08
CA VAL A 276 -0.93 25.04 0.00
C VAL A 276 -0.23 24.42 1.21
N ARG A 277 -0.28 23.09 1.37
CA ARG A 277 0.28 22.37 2.52
C ARG A 277 1.60 21.67 2.24
N CYS A 278 1.73 21.03 1.08
CA CYS A 278 2.95 20.26 0.75
C CYS A 278 3.77 20.84 -0.41
N HIS A 279 3.31 21.95 -1.02
CA HIS A 279 3.95 22.63 -2.15
C HIS A 279 4.23 21.73 -3.36
N HIS A 280 3.45 20.66 -3.50
CA HIS A 280 3.54 19.77 -4.66
C HIS A 280 2.54 20.20 -5.72
N ASP A 281 2.87 20.01 -6.99
CA ASP A 281 2.00 20.38 -8.10
C ASP A 281 0.66 19.65 -8.01
N LEU A 282 -0.40 20.37 -8.35
CA LEU A 282 -1.76 19.86 -8.35
C LEU A 282 -2.20 19.46 -9.74
N TYR A 283 -2.84 18.30 -9.80
CA TYR A 283 -3.38 17.76 -11.02
C TYR A 283 -4.71 17.10 -10.71
N HIS A 284 -5.74 17.41 -11.52
CA HIS A 284 -7.01 16.68 -11.49
C HIS A 284 -6.80 15.20 -11.82
N ARG A 285 -6.05 14.91 -12.88
CA ARG A 285 -5.68 13.55 -13.28
C ARG A 285 -4.17 13.47 -13.44
N LYS A 286 -3.57 12.33 -13.11
CA LYS A 286 -2.13 12.13 -13.34
C LYS A 286 -1.79 12.40 -14.81
N PRO A 287 -0.82 13.27 -15.12
CA PRO A 287 -0.50 13.63 -16.50
C PRO A 287 0.03 12.42 -17.27
N TYR A 288 -0.44 12.27 -18.51
CA TYR A 288 -0.08 11.18 -19.42
C TYR A 288 -0.31 9.76 -18.87
N SER A 289 -1.18 9.59 -17.87
CA SER A 289 -1.42 8.29 -17.21
C SER A 289 -1.77 7.18 -18.21
N ILE A 290 -2.73 7.43 -19.11
CA ILE A 290 -3.17 6.48 -20.14
C ILE A 290 -2.00 6.10 -21.07
N GLN A 291 -1.25 7.10 -21.56
CA GLN A 291 -0.13 6.89 -22.49
C GLN A 291 1.00 6.08 -21.84
N LYS A 292 1.39 6.43 -20.60
CA LYS A 292 2.41 5.71 -19.83
C LYS A 292 2.01 4.26 -19.59
N THR A 293 0.75 4.02 -19.19
CA THR A 293 0.26 2.65 -18.95
C THR A 293 0.23 1.84 -20.26
N TRP A 294 -0.20 2.40 -21.39
CA TRP A 294 -0.14 1.70 -22.68
C TRP A 294 1.29 1.37 -23.11
N ALA A 295 2.23 2.32 -22.99
CA ALA A 295 3.63 2.10 -23.37
C ALA A 295 4.27 0.97 -22.54
N LEU A 296 4.06 1.00 -21.21
CA LEU A 296 4.58 -0.02 -20.30
C LEU A 296 3.93 -1.39 -20.52
N LEU A 297 2.63 -1.45 -20.79
CA LEU A 297 1.93 -2.70 -21.11
C LEU A 297 2.37 -3.30 -22.43
N PHE A 298 2.55 -2.48 -23.46
CA PHE A 298 3.03 -2.95 -24.75
C PHE A 298 4.44 -3.54 -24.60
N ALA A 299 5.34 -2.83 -23.92
CA ALA A 299 6.68 -3.33 -23.63
C ALA A 299 6.64 -4.65 -22.82
N ALA A 300 5.79 -4.74 -21.80
CA ALA A 300 5.62 -5.97 -21.02
C ALA A 300 5.06 -7.13 -21.87
N SER A 301 4.13 -6.84 -22.79
CA SER A 301 3.52 -7.82 -23.69
C SER A 301 4.51 -8.37 -24.72
N VAL A 302 5.50 -7.57 -25.13
CA VAL A 302 6.60 -8.05 -25.97
C VAL A 302 7.58 -8.88 -25.14
N ALA A 303 7.95 -8.41 -23.95
CA ALA A 303 8.92 -9.07 -23.08
C ALA A 303 8.44 -10.42 -22.50
N ILE A 304 7.12 -10.66 -22.44
CA ILE A 304 6.58 -11.94 -21.92
C ILE A 304 6.88 -13.13 -22.85
N ILE A 305 7.08 -12.89 -24.15
CA ILE A 305 7.40 -13.94 -25.12
C ILE A 305 8.79 -14.54 -24.83
N PRO A 306 9.89 -13.77 -24.84
CA PRO A 306 11.21 -14.32 -24.51
C PRO A 306 11.26 -14.85 -23.07
N ALA A 307 10.51 -14.27 -22.13
CA ALA A 307 10.45 -14.76 -20.75
C ALA A 307 9.92 -16.19 -20.60
N ASN A 308 9.02 -16.63 -21.50
CA ASN A 308 8.44 -17.98 -21.46
C ASN A 308 9.10 -18.97 -22.42
N VAL A 309 9.79 -18.48 -23.46
CA VAL A 309 10.44 -19.33 -24.47
C VAL A 309 11.89 -19.65 -24.14
N ILE A 310 12.62 -18.69 -23.55
CA ILE A 310 14.04 -18.84 -23.23
C ILE A 310 14.20 -19.56 -21.88
N PRO A 311 15.23 -20.41 -21.69
CA PRO A 311 15.51 -21.02 -20.39
C PRO A 311 15.62 -19.98 -19.28
N ILE A 312 14.93 -20.26 -18.18
CA ILE A 312 14.95 -19.43 -16.96
C ILE A 312 16.09 -19.86 -16.02
N SER A 313 16.46 -21.14 -16.04
CA SER A 313 17.59 -21.68 -15.28
C SER A 313 18.34 -22.71 -16.09
N ILE A 314 19.65 -22.76 -15.91
CA ILE A 314 20.55 -23.72 -16.54
C ILE A 314 21.28 -24.45 -15.41
N LEU A 315 21.06 -25.75 -15.31
CA LEU A 315 21.71 -26.61 -14.33
C LEU A 315 22.71 -27.51 -15.05
N ILE A 316 23.97 -27.45 -14.64
CA ILE A 316 25.03 -28.33 -15.14
C ILE A 316 25.32 -29.40 -14.08
N THR A 317 25.03 -30.65 -14.41
CA THR A 317 25.32 -31.82 -13.56
C THR A 317 26.06 -32.87 -14.39
N ASN A 318 27.18 -33.41 -13.87
CA ASN A 318 27.96 -34.46 -14.54
C ASN A 318 28.29 -34.18 -16.03
N GLY A 319 28.53 -32.91 -16.38
CA GLY A 319 28.80 -32.48 -17.76
C GLY A 319 27.58 -32.38 -18.67
N GLN A 320 26.37 -32.73 -18.21
CA GLN A 320 25.12 -32.50 -18.91
C GLN A 320 24.56 -31.13 -18.56
N ARG A 321 24.25 -30.34 -19.59
CA ARG A 321 23.61 -29.02 -19.46
C ARG A 321 22.10 -29.20 -19.59
N LEU A 322 21.41 -29.13 -18.47
CA LEU A 322 19.95 -29.19 -18.38
C LEU A 322 19.42 -27.76 -18.38
N GLU A 323 18.68 -27.41 -19.43
CA GLU A 323 18.06 -26.10 -19.57
C GLU A 323 16.57 -26.20 -19.23
N ASP A 324 16.15 -25.45 -18.22
CA ASP A 324 14.75 -25.43 -17.81
C ASP A 324 14.10 -24.10 -18.21
N THR A 325 12.99 -24.21 -18.94
CA THR A 325 12.00 -23.14 -19.07
C THR A 325 11.03 -23.21 -17.88
N ILE A 326 10.19 -22.19 -17.71
CA ILE A 326 9.13 -22.20 -16.70
C ILE A 326 8.23 -23.44 -16.89
N ILE A 327 7.88 -23.76 -18.15
CA ILE A 327 6.99 -24.88 -18.48
C ILE A 327 7.68 -26.22 -18.22
N SER A 328 8.95 -26.39 -18.62
CA SER A 328 9.67 -27.65 -18.35
C SER A 328 9.91 -27.84 -16.85
N GLY A 329 10.19 -26.77 -16.10
CA GLY A 329 10.31 -26.80 -14.65
C GLY A 329 9.01 -27.26 -13.98
N VAL A 330 7.86 -26.73 -14.41
CA VAL A 330 6.53 -27.18 -13.94
C VAL A 330 6.27 -28.64 -14.32
N ALA A 331 6.59 -29.05 -15.55
CA ALA A 331 6.41 -30.43 -16.00
C ALA A 331 7.26 -31.43 -15.20
N SER A 332 8.50 -31.07 -14.87
CA SER A 332 9.40 -31.86 -14.02
C SER A 332 8.79 -32.09 -12.63
N LEU A 333 8.24 -31.04 -12.01
CA LEU A 333 7.59 -31.14 -10.70
C LEU A 333 6.32 -32.00 -10.71
N ILE A 334 5.56 -31.98 -11.82
CA ILE A 334 4.39 -32.84 -12.00
C ILE A 334 4.82 -34.31 -12.09
N ASN A 335 5.91 -34.60 -12.81
CA ASN A 335 6.44 -35.97 -12.91
C ASN A 335 6.99 -36.50 -11.57
N SER A 336 7.39 -35.62 -10.66
CA SER A 336 7.79 -35.96 -9.29
C SER A 336 6.61 -36.01 -8.29
N ASP A 337 5.36 -36.08 -8.78
CA ASP A 337 4.13 -36.10 -7.98
C ASP A 337 3.91 -34.88 -7.05
N MET A 338 4.63 -33.78 -7.30
CA MET A 338 4.55 -32.53 -6.52
C MET A 338 3.56 -31.52 -7.13
N TYR A 339 2.32 -31.97 -7.38
CA TYR A 339 1.30 -31.18 -8.08
C TYR A 339 1.02 -29.81 -7.45
N GLY A 340 1.05 -29.72 -6.11
CA GLY A 340 0.77 -28.46 -5.40
C GLY A 340 1.82 -27.37 -5.68
N ILE A 341 3.10 -27.73 -5.67
CA ILE A 341 4.20 -26.77 -5.92
C ILE A 341 4.23 -26.39 -7.40
N ALA A 342 4.03 -27.38 -8.29
CA ALA A 342 3.91 -27.14 -9.73
C ALA A 342 2.80 -26.12 -10.04
N ALA A 343 1.64 -26.23 -9.39
CA ALA A 343 0.55 -25.27 -9.55
C ALA A 343 0.91 -23.87 -9.04
N ILE A 344 1.59 -23.76 -7.90
CA ILE A 344 2.01 -22.46 -7.34
C ILE A 344 2.95 -21.74 -8.33
N ILE A 345 3.98 -22.43 -8.83
CA ILE A 345 4.94 -21.87 -9.78
C ILE A 345 4.23 -21.50 -11.09
N PHE A 346 3.43 -22.42 -11.66
CA PHE A 346 2.70 -22.14 -12.90
C PHE A 346 1.80 -20.90 -12.79
N ILE A 347 1.04 -20.78 -11.70
CA ILE A 347 0.15 -19.64 -11.48
C ILE A 347 0.96 -18.35 -11.31
N ALA A 348 2.03 -18.37 -10.50
CA ALA A 348 2.84 -17.20 -10.23
C ALA A 348 3.63 -16.71 -11.46
N SER A 349 4.19 -17.62 -12.25
CA SER A 349 5.07 -17.29 -13.37
C SER A 349 4.32 -16.99 -14.68
N ILE A 350 3.18 -17.63 -14.92
CA ILE A 350 2.47 -17.50 -16.21
C ILE A 350 1.13 -16.79 -16.03
N VAL A 351 0.26 -17.35 -15.18
CA VAL A 351 -1.12 -16.86 -15.03
C VAL A 351 -1.14 -15.43 -14.49
N VAL A 352 -0.33 -15.13 -13.47
CA VAL A 352 -0.30 -13.82 -12.81
C VAL A 352 0.15 -12.70 -13.77
N PRO A 353 1.30 -12.78 -14.47
CA PRO A 353 1.68 -11.74 -15.44
C PRO A 353 0.66 -11.55 -16.57
N VAL A 354 0.15 -12.65 -17.14
CA VAL A 354 -0.87 -12.61 -18.21
C VAL A 354 -2.14 -11.94 -17.70
N ALA A 355 -2.64 -12.32 -16.52
CA ALA A 355 -3.83 -11.71 -15.92
C ALA A 355 -3.64 -10.21 -15.64
N LYS A 356 -2.45 -9.76 -15.23
CA LYS A 356 -2.13 -8.33 -15.05
C LYS A 356 -2.19 -7.57 -16.38
N ILE A 357 -1.58 -8.10 -17.44
CA ILE A 357 -1.57 -7.48 -18.76
C ILE A 357 -3.00 -7.37 -19.31
N LEU A 358 -3.76 -8.47 -19.28
CA LEU A 358 -5.14 -8.49 -19.77
C LEU A 358 -6.06 -7.58 -18.93
N GLY A 359 -5.94 -7.62 -17.61
CA GLY A 359 -6.74 -6.80 -16.70
C GLY A 359 -6.54 -5.30 -16.88
N LEU A 360 -5.28 -4.84 -17.01
CA LEU A 360 -5.00 -3.43 -17.26
C LEU A 360 -5.42 -3.01 -18.68
N THR A 361 -5.18 -3.85 -19.69
CA THR A 361 -5.61 -3.60 -21.07
C THR A 361 -7.13 -3.43 -21.14
N TYR A 362 -7.89 -4.32 -20.48
CA TYR A 362 -9.35 -4.23 -20.38
C TYR A 362 -9.80 -2.89 -19.77
N ILE A 363 -9.17 -2.46 -18.66
CA ILE A 363 -9.50 -1.18 -18.01
C ILE A 363 -9.21 -0.01 -18.96
N LEU A 364 -8.06 0.00 -19.63
CA LEU A 364 -7.67 1.06 -20.56
C LEU A 364 -8.60 1.16 -21.76
N ILE A 365 -8.99 0.03 -22.35
CA ILE A 365 -9.96 -0.01 -23.45
C ILE A 365 -11.29 0.58 -22.99
N CYS A 366 -11.78 0.19 -21.81
CA CYS A 366 -13.02 0.72 -21.26
C CYS A 366 -12.98 2.23 -20.98
N ILE A 367 -11.83 2.75 -20.53
CA ILE A 367 -11.63 4.20 -20.34
C ILE A 367 -11.67 4.91 -21.70
N LYS A 368 -10.97 4.39 -22.71
CA LYS A 368 -10.92 4.97 -24.06
C LYS A 368 -12.29 4.94 -24.77
N MET A 369 -13.04 3.85 -24.62
CA MET A 369 -14.40 3.70 -25.17
C MET A 369 -15.47 4.42 -24.35
N LYS A 370 -15.08 5.17 -23.31
CA LYS A 370 -15.98 5.90 -22.41
C LYS A 370 -17.17 5.08 -21.88
N ARG A 371 -16.95 3.80 -21.57
CA ARG A 371 -18.00 2.90 -21.07
C ARG A 371 -18.59 3.41 -19.74
N ALA A 372 -19.90 3.63 -19.72
CA ALA A 372 -20.66 4.16 -18.57
C ALA A 372 -21.27 3.07 -17.65
N VAL A 373 -21.02 1.79 -17.92
CA VAL A 373 -21.57 0.66 -17.13
C VAL A 373 -20.42 -0.07 -16.43
N TYR A 374 -20.68 -0.75 -15.31
CA TYR A 374 -19.74 -1.61 -14.59
C TYR A 374 -18.48 -0.91 -14.02
N HIS A 375 -18.61 0.32 -13.51
CA HIS A 375 -17.48 1.04 -12.85
C HIS A 375 -16.95 0.28 -11.62
N ARG A 376 -17.85 -0.28 -10.79
CA ARG A 376 -17.45 -1.05 -9.60
C ARG A 376 -16.64 -2.30 -9.95
N GLN A 377 -17.05 -3.06 -10.97
CA GLN A 377 -16.30 -4.24 -11.43
C GLN A 377 -14.89 -3.86 -11.92
N ARG A 378 -14.76 -2.78 -12.71
CA ARG A 378 -13.44 -2.28 -13.15
C ARG A 378 -12.56 -1.84 -11.98
N MET A 379 -13.15 -1.21 -10.97
CA MET A 379 -12.44 -0.84 -9.74
C MET A 379 -11.97 -2.09 -8.97
N THR A 380 -12.80 -3.13 -8.89
CA THR A 380 -12.41 -4.41 -8.28
C THR A 380 -11.27 -5.08 -9.03
N ILE A 381 -11.34 -5.13 -10.37
CA ILE A 381 -10.26 -5.67 -11.22
C ILE A 381 -8.97 -4.88 -10.98
N TYR A 382 -9.03 -3.54 -10.93
CA TYR A 382 -7.87 -2.70 -10.63
C TYR A 382 -7.22 -3.07 -9.29
N PHE A 383 -8.01 -3.25 -8.22
CA PHE A 383 -7.48 -3.64 -6.92
C PHE A 383 -6.90 -5.06 -6.91
N ILE A 384 -7.53 -6.01 -7.61
CA ILE A 384 -7.02 -7.38 -7.75
C ILE A 384 -5.66 -7.35 -8.47
N VAL A 385 -5.57 -6.69 -9.63
CA VAL A 385 -4.33 -6.55 -10.40
C VAL A 385 -3.22 -5.93 -9.55
N LYS A 386 -3.55 -4.88 -8.78
CA LYS A 386 -2.58 -4.19 -7.91
C LYS A 386 -2.11 -5.09 -6.76
N TRP A 387 -3.01 -5.86 -6.16
CA TRP A 387 -2.68 -6.76 -5.04
C TRP A 387 -1.86 -7.97 -5.50
N VAL A 388 -2.26 -8.60 -6.59
CA VAL A 388 -1.54 -9.71 -7.23
C VAL A 388 -0.13 -9.27 -7.65
N GLY A 389 0.05 -7.97 -7.94
CA GLY A 389 1.25 -7.50 -8.61
C GLY A 389 2.58 -7.73 -7.91
N LYS A 390 2.63 -7.68 -6.58
CA LYS A 390 3.85 -7.93 -5.78
C LYS A 390 4.31 -9.40 -5.83
N TRP A 391 3.37 -10.33 -5.98
CA TRP A 391 3.65 -11.77 -5.96
C TRP A 391 4.43 -12.23 -7.18
N SER A 392 4.39 -11.45 -8.27
CA SER A 392 5.11 -11.74 -9.50
C SER A 392 6.64 -11.72 -9.35
N VAL A 393 7.19 -11.19 -8.25
CA VAL A 393 8.64 -11.20 -7.95
C VAL A 393 9.10 -12.53 -7.31
N MET A 394 8.17 -13.40 -6.90
CA MET A 394 8.46 -14.66 -6.20
C MET A 394 9.52 -15.51 -6.91
N ASP A 395 9.38 -15.73 -8.22
CA ASP A 395 10.30 -16.62 -8.96
C ASP A 395 11.72 -16.07 -9.02
N LEU A 396 11.88 -14.74 -9.03
CA LEU A 396 13.19 -14.10 -9.01
C LEU A 396 13.89 -14.34 -7.66
N PHE A 397 13.14 -14.30 -6.56
CA PHE A 397 13.66 -14.66 -5.25
C PHE A 397 14.04 -16.14 -5.19
N VAL A 398 13.21 -17.05 -5.75
CA VAL A 398 13.54 -18.48 -5.84
C VAL A 398 14.86 -18.68 -6.58
N ILE A 399 15.05 -18.07 -7.74
CA ILE A 399 16.29 -18.17 -8.53
C ILE A 399 17.49 -17.67 -7.74
N SER A 400 17.38 -16.53 -7.04
CA SER A 400 18.49 -16.00 -6.23
C SER A 400 18.84 -16.89 -5.03
N ILE A 401 17.84 -17.49 -4.38
CA ILE A 401 18.06 -18.46 -3.29
C ILE A 401 18.71 -19.74 -3.82
N MET A 402 18.24 -20.28 -4.95
CA MET A 402 18.86 -21.43 -5.61
C MET A 402 20.30 -21.14 -6.01
N MET A 403 20.60 -19.93 -6.48
CA MET A 403 21.96 -19.52 -6.82
C MET A 403 22.91 -19.67 -5.63
N THR A 404 22.57 -19.11 -4.47
CA THR A 404 23.46 -19.18 -3.30
C THR A 404 23.59 -20.59 -2.71
N LEU A 405 22.52 -21.39 -2.80
CA LEU A 405 22.48 -22.71 -2.19
C LEU A 405 23.10 -23.80 -3.08
N VAL A 406 22.82 -23.79 -4.38
CA VAL A 406 23.19 -24.88 -5.30
C VAL A 406 24.51 -24.61 -6.02
N ASP A 407 24.83 -23.35 -6.33
CA ASP A 407 26.01 -23.05 -7.14
C ASP A 407 27.31 -23.36 -6.38
N ARG A 408 28.09 -24.30 -6.94
CA ARG A 408 29.36 -24.79 -6.42
C ARG A 408 30.41 -24.96 -7.50
N GLY A 409 30.28 -24.23 -8.60
CA GLY A 409 31.25 -24.28 -9.69
C GLY A 409 31.32 -25.65 -10.35
N GLN A 410 32.35 -26.45 -10.05
CA GLN A 410 32.69 -27.65 -10.85
C GLN A 410 31.85 -28.90 -10.58
N ILE A 411 31.07 -28.95 -9.49
CA ILE A 411 30.30 -30.16 -9.14
C ILE A 411 28.83 -30.01 -9.54
N LEU A 412 28.21 -28.92 -9.12
CA LEU A 412 26.85 -28.51 -9.47
C LEU A 412 26.89 -27.02 -9.76
N ASN A 413 26.61 -26.65 -11.01
CA ASN A 413 26.52 -25.25 -11.41
C ASN A 413 25.07 -24.93 -11.72
N PHE A 414 24.47 -24.04 -10.95
CA PHE A 414 23.16 -23.48 -11.23
C PHE A 414 23.37 -22.05 -11.68
N THR A 415 23.09 -21.75 -12.95
CA THR A 415 23.14 -20.38 -13.47
C THR A 415 21.75 -19.92 -13.90
N PRO A 416 21.36 -18.66 -13.65
CA PRO A 416 20.14 -18.12 -14.21
C PRO A 416 20.28 -18.00 -15.74
N GLY A 417 19.22 -18.35 -16.46
CA GLY A 417 19.15 -18.13 -17.90
C GLY A 417 18.67 -16.70 -18.22
N TYR A 418 18.87 -16.26 -19.46
CA TYR A 418 18.37 -14.94 -19.91
C TYR A 418 16.84 -14.83 -19.86
N GLY A 419 16.11 -15.95 -19.79
CA GLY A 419 14.67 -15.96 -19.49
C GLY A 419 14.34 -15.28 -18.16
N ALA A 420 15.20 -15.39 -17.14
CA ALA A 420 15.01 -14.74 -15.84
C ALA A 420 15.10 -13.21 -15.94
N VAL A 421 15.97 -12.69 -16.81
CA VAL A 421 16.09 -11.25 -17.08
C VAL A 421 14.84 -10.74 -17.79
N ALA A 422 14.41 -11.43 -18.85
CA ALA A 422 13.18 -11.08 -19.57
C ALA A 422 11.96 -11.13 -18.64
N PHE A 423 11.87 -12.15 -17.78
CA PHE A 423 10.83 -12.25 -16.76
C PHE A 423 10.89 -11.08 -15.78
N GLY A 424 12.07 -10.73 -15.25
CA GLY A 424 12.25 -9.57 -14.37
C GLY A 424 11.79 -8.25 -15.01
N VAL A 425 12.07 -8.06 -16.30
CA VAL A 425 11.57 -6.90 -17.06
C VAL A 425 10.04 -6.88 -17.11
N VAL A 426 9.38 -8.00 -17.40
CA VAL A 426 7.90 -8.10 -17.38
C VAL A 426 7.34 -7.74 -16.00
N VAL A 427 7.95 -8.25 -14.93
CA VAL A 427 7.50 -7.98 -13.56
C VAL A 427 7.57 -6.49 -13.24
N VAL A 428 8.71 -5.85 -13.49
CA VAL A 428 8.91 -4.42 -13.24
C VAL A 428 7.97 -3.57 -14.09
N LEU A 429 7.89 -3.84 -15.40
CA LEU A 429 7.02 -3.08 -16.31
C LEU A 429 5.54 -3.19 -15.94
N THR A 430 5.06 -4.39 -15.55
CA THR A 430 3.66 -4.56 -15.14
C THR A 430 3.36 -3.89 -13.80
N MET A 431 4.31 -3.82 -12.87
CA MET A 431 4.14 -3.04 -11.63
C MET A 431 4.09 -1.54 -11.91
N LEU A 432 5.03 -1.02 -12.70
CA LEU A 432 5.05 0.40 -13.09
C LEU A 432 3.80 0.79 -13.90
N ALA A 433 3.28 -0.11 -14.75
CA ALA A 433 2.04 0.11 -15.50
C ALA A 433 0.84 0.31 -14.55
N ALA A 434 0.71 -0.56 -13.55
CA ALA A 434 -0.36 -0.49 -12.56
C ALA A 434 -0.28 0.77 -11.68
N GLU A 435 0.93 1.23 -11.33
CA GLU A 435 1.16 2.46 -10.56
C GLU A 435 0.93 3.74 -11.38
N SER A 436 1.22 3.67 -12.69
CA SER A 436 1.02 4.77 -13.63
C SER A 436 -0.46 5.04 -13.92
N LEU A 437 -1.31 4.01 -13.85
CA LEU A 437 -2.75 4.13 -14.08
C LEU A 437 -3.44 4.89 -12.94
N ASP A 438 -4.12 5.98 -13.28
CA ASP A 438 -4.97 6.73 -12.35
C ASP A 438 -6.36 6.09 -12.26
N PRO A 439 -6.75 5.49 -11.12
CA PRO A 439 -8.03 4.79 -10.99
C PRO A 439 -9.24 5.73 -11.11
N ARG A 440 -9.06 7.05 -10.94
CA ARG A 440 -10.15 8.04 -11.08
C ARG A 440 -10.67 8.13 -12.50
N LEU A 441 -9.83 7.87 -13.51
CA LEU A 441 -10.21 7.83 -14.92
C LEU A 441 -11.32 6.81 -15.21
N ILE A 442 -11.48 5.79 -14.36
CA ILE A 442 -12.57 4.82 -14.46
C ILE A 442 -13.93 5.50 -14.24
N TRP A 443 -13.97 6.59 -13.47
CA TRP A 443 -15.19 7.25 -13.00
C TRP A 443 -15.53 8.54 -13.75
N ASP A 444 -14.68 9.04 -14.64
CA ASP A 444 -14.91 10.33 -15.33
C ASP A 444 -16.22 10.36 -16.14
N ASN A 445 -16.61 9.22 -16.73
CA ASN A 445 -17.87 9.13 -17.49
C ASN A 445 -19.11 8.99 -16.59
N TYR A 446 -18.94 8.74 -15.28
CA TYR A 446 -20.06 8.61 -14.34
C TYR A 446 -20.77 9.95 -14.14
N THR A 447 -20.01 11.04 -14.04
CA THR A 447 -20.53 12.39 -13.75
C THR A 447 -21.41 12.94 -14.88
N SER A 448 -21.10 12.59 -16.14
CA SER A 448 -21.84 13.09 -17.32
C SER A 448 -23.32 12.70 -17.38
N LYS A 449 -23.71 11.61 -16.70
CA LYS A 449 -25.10 11.11 -16.76
C LYS A 449 -26.02 11.76 -15.73
N ASP A 450 -25.50 12.09 -14.55
CA ASP A 450 -26.27 12.78 -13.50
C ASP A 450 -26.56 14.25 -13.88
N GLU A 451 -25.72 14.88 -14.70
CA GLU A 451 -26.00 16.19 -15.31
C GLU A 451 -27.11 16.08 -16.37
N SER A 452 -27.04 15.10 -17.28
CA SER A 452 -28.05 14.92 -18.34
C SER A 452 -29.47 14.58 -17.85
N VAL A 453 -29.60 13.96 -16.67
CA VAL A 453 -30.91 13.65 -16.05
C VAL A 453 -31.48 14.86 -15.31
N ASN A 454 -30.64 15.80 -14.86
CA ASN A 454 -31.07 17.03 -14.20
C ASN A 454 -31.34 18.17 -15.19
N GLU A 455 -30.77 18.18 -16.39
CA GLU A 455 -31.11 19.13 -17.46
C GLU A 455 -32.41 18.79 -18.22
N GLN A 456 -32.93 17.57 -18.06
CA GLN A 456 -34.15 17.11 -18.72
C GLN A 456 -35.40 17.09 -17.82
N ARG A 457 -35.34 17.66 -16.61
CA ARG A 457 -36.46 17.62 -15.65
C ARG A 457 -36.94 18.98 -15.16
#